data_AF-A0A7X8CN63-F1
#
_entry.id   AF-A0A7X8CN63-F1
#
_cell.length_a   1.000
_cell.length_b   1.000
_cell.length_c   1.000
_cell.angle_alpha   90.00
_cell.angle_beta   90.00
_cell.angle_gamma   90.00
#
_symmetry.space_group_name_H-M   'P 1'
#
loop_
_entity.id
_entity.type
_entity.pdbx_description
1 polymer ?
#
loop_
_entity_poly.entity_id
_entity_poly.type
_entity_poly.pdbx_seq_one_letter_code
_entity_poly.pdbx_strand_id
1 'polypeptide(L)'
;MILRIFHFFKILMLIVLVVSIVGFAFLMNSCTPEVCTTWSRFCVATLVGAPSPNEINECPSEVHICPGETAVLYWNVSSDVTSIKITSEFGTTYGPFTATSGSQYVSPLVTTRYTLRAEGQCKTENIVTVHVVAGGETQTLLAKGSPETGVWVVKVSPITTSTSIIVNLIKTLPCADGSFWNKWSLKKTDLDSHVTFLDVTDVNSSANDIPLVGSWEFTPKDASYQKETACFLVTIKCTEVQPTSTPSPFPTYSPPPPTHQ
;
A
#
# COMPACT_ATOMS: atom_id res chain seq x y z
N MET A 1 -48.87 68.53 -19.03
CA MET A 1 -48.18 67.57 -19.94
C MET A 1 -46.93 66.94 -19.31
N ILE A 2 -46.18 67.66 -18.46
CA ILE A 2 -44.93 67.18 -17.83
C ILE A 2 -45.13 66.03 -16.79
N LEU A 3 -46.24 66.02 -16.05
CA LEU A 3 -46.49 65.04 -14.98
C LEU A 3 -46.75 63.60 -15.49
N ARG A 4 -47.36 63.45 -16.68
CA ARG A 4 -47.65 62.12 -17.27
C ARG A 4 -46.40 61.44 -17.83
N ILE A 5 -45.44 62.23 -18.33
CA ILE A 5 -44.15 61.73 -18.83
C ILE A 5 -43.31 61.18 -17.68
N PHE A 6 -43.27 61.88 -16.54
CA PHE A 6 -42.55 61.43 -15.35
C PHE A 6 -43.09 60.10 -14.79
N HIS A 7 -44.42 59.92 -14.82
CA HIS A 7 -45.05 58.69 -14.36
C HIS A 7 -44.76 57.49 -15.29
N PHE A 8 -44.68 57.74 -16.60
CA PHE A 8 -44.32 56.71 -17.58
C PHE A 8 -42.87 56.26 -17.43
N PHE A 9 -41.93 57.20 -17.26
CA PHE A 9 -40.52 56.88 -17.02
C PHE A 9 -40.31 56.09 -15.73
N LYS A 10 -41.07 56.40 -14.67
CA LYS A 10 -40.99 55.70 -13.38
C LYS A 10 -41.47 54.25 -13.48
N ILE A 11 -42.54 54.00 -14.24
CA ILE A 11 -43.05 52.65 -14.51
C ILE A 11 -42.06 51.86 -15.38
N LEU A 12 -41.49 52.49 -16.41
CA LEU A 12 -40.51 51.85 -17.29
C LEU A 12 -39.23 51.45 -16.53
N MET A 13 -38.72 52.32 -15.65
CA MET A 13 -37.59 52.01 -14.78
C MET A 13 -37.88 50.85 -13.82
N LEU A 14 -39.09 50.78 -13.26
CA LEU A 14 -39.51 49.67 -12.40
C LEU A 14 -39.56 48.34 -13.16
N ILE A 15 -40.06 48.34 -14.40
CA ILE A 15 -40.09 47.13 -15.25
C ILE A 15 -38.66 46.68 -15.57
N VAL A 16 -37.77 47.59 -15.97
CA VAL A 16 -36.37 47.25 -16.26
C VAL A 16 -35.67 46.69 -15.01
N LEU A 17 -35.91 47.29 -13.84
CA LEU A 17 -35.34 46.82 -12.58
C LEU A 17 -35.84 45.40 -12.24
N VAL A 18 -37.14 45.13 -12.37
CA VAL A 18 -37.71 43.81 -12.09
C VAL A 18 -37.20 42.77 -13.08
N VAL A 19 -37.16 43.07 -14.38
CA VAL A 19 -36.61 42.17 -15.40
C VAL A 19 -35.12 41.89 -15.16
N SER A 20 -34.35 42.91 -14.75
CA SER A 20 -32.94 42.75 -14.42
C SER A 20 -32.73 41.91 -13.17
N ILE A 21 -33.55 42.07 -12.12
CA ILE A 21 -33.47 41.27 -10.89
C ILE A 21 -33.85 39.82 -11.16
N VAL A 22 -34.91 39.57 -11.93
CA VAL A 22 -35.34 38.21 -12.31
C VAL A 22 -34.29 37.56 -13.22
N GLY A 23 -33.78 38.28 -14.22
CA GLY A 23 -32.70 37.79 -15.09
C GLY A 23 -31.42 37.46 -14.31
N PHE A 24 -31.05 38.29 -13.32
CA PHE A 24 -29.90 38.04 -12.45
C PHE A 24 -30.13 36.81 -11.55
N ALA A 25 -31.35 36.62 -11.02
CA ALA A 25 -31.69 35.43 -10.24
C ALA A 25 -31.63 34.13 -11.06
N PHE A 26 -32.04 34.16 -12.34
CA PHE A 26 -31.89 33.02 -13.26
C PHE A 26 -30.42 32.72 -13.60
N LEU A 27 -29.57 33.76 -13.74
CA LEU A 27 -28.14 33.59 -13.96
C LEU A 27 -27.40 33.02 -12.74
N MET A 28 -27.85 33.34 -11.52
CA MET A 28 -27.24 32.82 -10.29
C MET A 28 -27.68 31.38 -9.94
N ASN A 29 -28.71 30.85 -10.60
CA ASN A 29 -29.25 29.50 -10.34
C ASN A 29 -28.67 28.41 -11.27
N SER A 30 -27.76 28.76 -12.18
CA SER A 30 -27.12 27.82 -13.14
C SER A 30 -25.72 27.36 -12.73
N CYS A 31 -25.24 27.78 -11.57
CA CYS A 31 -23.95 27.39 -11.02
C CYS A 31 -24.10 26.85 -9.59
N THR A 32 -24.93 25.82 -9.38
CA THR A 32 -24.71 24.97 -8.21
C THR A 32 -23.44 24.17 -8.49
N PRO A 33 -22.35 24.32 -7.72
CA PRO A 33 -21.20 23.44 -7.89
C PRO A 33 -21.68 22.01 -7.70
N GLU A 34 -21.48 21.18 -8.71
CA GLU A 34 -21.77 19.75 -8.63
C GLU A 34 -20.94 19.21 -7.46
N VAL A 35 -21.64 18.82 -6.39
CA VAL A 35 -20.98 18.38 -5.17
C VAL A 35 -20.37 17.01 -5.45
N CYS A 36 -19.05 16.96 -5.58
CA CYS A 36 -18.33 15.70 -5.78
C CYS A 36 -18.52 14.78 -4.56
N THR A 37 -19.35 13.75 -4.72
CA THR A 37 -19.49 12.65 -3.78
C THR A 37 -18.67 11.42 -4.21
N THR A 38 -17.96 11.52 -5.33
CA THR A 38 -17.10 10.48 -5.88
C THR A 38 -16.00 10.14 -4.89
N TRP A 39 -15.94 8.88 -4.49
CA TRP A 39 -14.92 8.36 -3.59
C TRP A 39 -14.25 7.16 -4.23
N SER A 40 -13.01 6.92 -3.82
CA SER A 40 -12.22 5.82 -4.37
C SER A 40 -11.28 5.30 -3.30
N ARG A 41 -11.19 3.98 -3.22
CA ARG A 41 -10.26 3.27 -2.35
C ARG A 41 -9.38 2.42 -3.24
N PHE A 42 -8.07 2.55 -3.06
CA PHE A 42 -7.06 1.81 -3.81
C PHE A 42 -6.07 1.21 -2.81
N CYS A 43 -5.90 -0.10 -2.85
CA CYS A 43 -5.14 -0.87 -1.87
C CYS A 43 -4.16 -1.79 -2.58
N VAL A 44 -3.16 -2.26 -1.82
CA VAL A 44 -2.23 -3.28 -2.27
C VAL A 44 -2.02 -4.31 -1.16
N ALA A 45 -1.92 -5.58 -1.52
CA ALA A 45 -1.59 -6.67 -0.62
C ALA A 45 -0.61 -7.65 -1.28
N THR A 46 0.11 -8.43 -0.49
CA THR A 46 0.86 -9.59 -1.02
C THR A 46 -0.12 -10.66 -1.51
N LEU A 47 0.30 -11.53 -2.43
CA LEU A 47 -0.55 -12.63 -2.90
C LEU A 47 -0.98 -13.59 -1.78
N VAL A 48 -0.10 -13.86 -0.81
CA VAL A 48 -0.37 -14.82 0.27
C VAL A 48 -1.31 -14.23 1.32
N GLY A 49 -1.21 -12.92 1.58
CA GLY A 49 -2.08 -12.20 2.52
C GLY A 49 -3.25 -11.48 1.87
N ALA A 50 -3.45 -11.63 0.57
CA ALA A 50 -4.54 -11.01 -0.18
C ALA A 50 -5.91 -11.28 0.49
N PRO A 51 -6.62 -10.26 1.00
CA PRO A 51 -7.97 -10.46 1.51
C PRO A 51 -8.88 -10.90 0.37
N SER A 52 -9.98 -11.60 0.70
CA SER A 52 -11.01 -11.84 -0.31
C SER A 52 -11.55 -10.49 -0.80
N PRO A 53 -12.00 -10.37 -2.07
CA PRO A 53 -12.51 -9.11 -2.62
C PRO A 53 -13.65 -8.46 -1.81
N ASN A 54 -14.32 -9.23 -0.94
CA ASN A 54 -15.42 -8.78 -0.09
C ASN A 54 -14.98 -8.35 1.33
N GLU A 55 -13.70 -8.51 1.67
CA GLU A 55 -13.13 -8.25 3.00
C GLU A 55 -12.09 -7.12 2.98
N ILE A 56 -12.30 -6.10 2.14
CA ILE A 56 -11.45 -4.89 2.09
C ILE A 56 -11.66 -4.03 3.34
N ASN A 57 -11.45 -4.59 4.54
CA ASN A 57 -11.35 -3.82 5.77
C ASN A 57 -9.92 -3.34 5.96
N GLU A 58 -8.93 -4.19 5.65
CA GLU A 58 -7.53 -3.78 5.55
C GLU A 58 -7.22 -3.27 4.15
N CYS A 59 -6.70 -2.05 4.06
CA CYS A 59 -6.31 -1.43 2.80
C CYS A 59 -4.94 -0.78 2.95
N PRO A 60 -3.88 -1.59 2.83
CA PRO A 60 -2.54 -1.06 2.84
C PRO A 60 -2.32 -0.18 1.61
N SER A 61 -1.64 0.94 1.80
CA SER A 61 -1.10 1.75 0.70
C SER A 61 0.31 1.34 0.30
N GLU A 62 0.94 0.42 1.04
CA GLU A 62 2.28 -0.08 0.77
C GLU A 62 2.39 -1.56 1.15
N VAL A 63 3.14 -2.33 0.35
CA VAL A 63 3.60 -3.68 0.67
C VAL A 63 5.08 -3.84 0.39
N HIS A 64 5.73 -4.75 1.12
CA HIS A 64 7.09 -5.19 0.88
C HIS A 64 7.09 -6.59 0.26
N ILE A 65 7.73 -6.74 -0.89
CA ILE A 65 7.88 -8.01 -1.60
C ILE A 65 9.33 -8.21 -2.07
N CYS A 66 9.66 -9.43 -2.46
CA CYS A 66 10.90 -9.72 -3.16
C CYS A 66 10.79 -9.43 -4.66
N PRO A 67 11.92 -9.21 -5.36
CA PRO A 67 11.91 -8.91 -6.79
C PRO A 67 11.14 -9.96 -7.60
N GLY A 68 10.15 -9.52 -8.37
CA GLY A 68 9.35 -10.40 -9.24
C GLY A 68 8.27 -11.20 -8.52
N GLU A 69 8.13 -11.08 -7.20
CA GLU A 69 6.97 -11.64 -6.50
C GLU A 69 5.69 -10.91 -6.88
N THR A 70 4.56 -11.59 -6.69
CA THR A 70 3.25 -11.06 -7.04
C THR A 70 2.62 -10.32 -5.87
N ALA A 71 2.22 -9.08 -6.13
CA ALA A 71 1.30 -8.30 -5.31
C ALA A 71 -0.05 -8.15 -6.03
N VAL A 72 -1.10 -7.86 -5.27
CA VAL A 72 -2.46 -7.67 -5.79
C VAL A 72 -2.91 -6.25 -5.47
N LEU A 73 -3.24 -5.50 -6.51
CA LEU A 73 -3.86 -4.19 -6.43
C LEU A 73 -5.38 -4.38 -6.33
N TYR A 74 -6.05 -3.64 -5.45
CA TYR A 74 -7.50 -3.69 -5.28
C TYR A 74 -8.09 -2.30 -5.39
N TRP A 75 -9.26 -2.21 -6.02
CA TRP A 75 -10.02 -0.98 -6.01
C TRP A 75 -11.48 -1.20 -5.64
N ASN A 76 -12.04 -0.19 -4.99
CA ASN A 76 -13.46 -0.03 -4.79
C ASN A 76 -13.77 1.46 -4.88
N VAL A 77 -14.57 1.84 -5.87
CA VAL A 77 -14.90 3.23 -6.17
C VAL A 77 -16.41 3.41 -6.23
N SER A 78 -16.85 4.66 -6.13
CA SER A 78 -18.26 5.01 -6.18
C SER A 78 -18.91 4.66 -7.53
N SER A 79 -20.23 4.44 -7.51
CA SER A 79 -20.99 3.97 -8.67
C SER A 79 -21.09 4.98 -9.83
N ASP A 80 -20.76 6.25 -9.59
CA ASP A 80 -20.72 7.32 -10.58
C ASP A 80 -19.42 7.33 -11.41
N VAL A 81 -18.43 6.50 -11.05
CA VAL A 81 -17.22 6.29 -11.86
C VAL A 81 -17.55 5.48 -13.11
N THR A 82 -17.09 5.97 -14.26
CA THR A 82 -17.32 5.34 -15.58
C THR A 82 -16.04 4.78 -16.19
N SER A 83 -14.87 5.25 -15.77
CA SER A 83 -13.58 4.77 -16.24
C SER A 83 -12.54 4.73 -15.13
N ILE A 84 -11.78 3.64 -15.05
CA ILE A 84 -10.67 3.49 -14.12
C ILE A 84 -9.42 3.12 -14.91
N LYS A 85 -8.31 3.79 -14.66
CA LYS A 85 -7.01 3.52 -15.26
C LYS A 85 -5.96 3.41 -14.16
N ILE A 86 -5.14 2.37 -14.19
CA ILE A 86 -4.03 2.20 -13.25
C ILE A 86 -2.73 2.36 -14.03
N THR A 87 -2.00 3.43 -13.76
CA THR A 87 -0.66 3.65 -14.32
C THR A 87 0.41 3.22 -13.33
N SER A 88 1.52 2.71 -13.82
CA SER A 88 2.72 2.44 -13.02
C SER A 88 3.81 3.45 -13.36
N GLU A 89 4.65 3.78 -12.37
CA GLU A 89 5.86 4.55 -12.60
C GLU A 89 6.84 3.79 -13.52
N PHE A 90 6.91 2.47 -13.32
CA PHE A 90 7.69 1.55 -14.15
C PHE A 90 6.80 0.43 -14.65
N GLY A 91 6.75 0.25 -15.98
CA GLY A 91 6.13 -0.91 -16.62
C GLY A 91 4.72 -0.64 -17.17
N THR A 92 3.84 -1.62 -16.97
CA THR A 92 2.55 -1.71 -17.67
C THR A 92 1.49 -0.80 -17.04
N THR A 93 0.68 -0.18 -17.91
CA THR A 93 -0.56 0.50 -17.53
C THR A 93 -1.73 -0.45 -17.74
N TYR A 94 -2.65 -0.50 -16.78
CA TYR A 94 -3.83 -1.37 -16.79
C TYR A 94 -5.12 -0.55 -16.99
N GLY A 95 -6.11 -1.19 -17.61
CA GLY A 95 -7.39 -0.58 -17.96
C GLY A 95 -7.44 -0.03 -19.40
N PRO A 96 -8.48 0.74 -19.75
CA PRO A 96 -9.53 1.22 -18.85
C PRO A 96 -10.41 0.08 -18.33
N PHE A 97 -10.83 0.19 -17.07
CA PHE A 97 -11.84 -0.67 -16.46
C PHE A 97 -13.13 0.12 -16.27
N THR A 98 -14.26 -0.57 -16.39
CA THR A 98 -15.60 -0.03 -16.10
C THR A 98 -16.20 -0.60 -14.83
N ALA A 99 -15.63 -1.66 -14.28
CA ALA A 99 -16.05 -2.25 -13.01
C ALA A 99 -15.61 -1.36 -11.84
N THR A 100 -16.57 -0.95 -11.00
CA THR A 100 -16.35 -0.07 -9.84
C THR A 100 -15.61 -0.76 -8.70
N SER A 101 -15.48 -2.08 -8.73
CA SER A 101 -14.58 -2.82 -7.87
C SER A 101 -13.85 -3.91 -8.65
N GLY A 102 -12.66 -4.27 -8.19
CA GLY A 102 -11.87 -5.30 -8.85
C GLY A 102 -10.47 -5.46 -8.25
N SER A 103 -9.68 -6.30 -8.92
CA SER A 103 -8.30 -6.55 -8.55
C SER A 103 -7.41 -6.72 -9.77
N GLN A 104 -6.11 -6.46 -9.61
CA GLN A 104 -5.10 -6.62 -10.64
C GLN A 104 -3.80 -7.13 -10.03
N TYR A 105 -3.29 -8.25 -10.57
CA TYR A 105 -1.99 -8.80 -10.19
C TYR A 105 -0.85 -8.01 -10.85
N VAL A 106 0.21 -7.78 -10.09
CA VAL A 106 1.43 -7.09 -10.54
C VAL A 106 2.67 -7.78 -9.95
N SER A 107 3.76 -7.80 -10.71
CA SER A 107 5.02 -8.45 -10.29
C SER A 107 6.24 -7.58 -10.64
N PRO A 108 6.42 -6.43 -9.99
CA PRO A 108 7.51 -5.52 -10.30
C PRO A 108 8.88 -6.07 -9.86
N LEU A 109 9.93 -5.72 -10.60
CA LEU A 109 11.32 -6.07 -10.29
C LEU A 109 12.05 -5.01 -9.46
N VAL A 110 11.47 -3.81 -9.37
CA VAL A 110 11.99 -2.65 -8.63
C VAL A 110 10.83 -1.99 -7.90
N THR A 111 11.10 -1.22 -6.86
CA THR A 111 10.06 -0.48 -6.15
C THR A 111 9.27 0.40 -7.12
N THR A 112 7.96 0.20 -7.18
CA THR A 112 7.08 0.84 -8.16
C THR A 112 5.85 1.43 -7.49
N ARG A 113 5.57 2.69 -7.79
CA ARG A 113 4.31 3.35 -7.44
C ARG A 113 3.25 3.08 -8.50
N TYR A 114 2.07 2.71 -8.06
CA TYR A 114 0.88 2.54 -8.90
C TYR A 114 -0.11 3.64 -8.58
N THR A 115 -0.62 4.29 -9.61
CA THR A 115 -1.58 5.38 -9.52
C THR A 115 -2.89 4.94 -10.16
N LEU A 116 -3.94 4.85 -9.36
CA LEU A 116 -5.30 4.66 -9.85
C LEU A 116 -5.94 6.01 -10.12
N ARG A 117 -6.40 6.21 -11.36
CA ARG A 117 -7.23 7.34 -11.77
C ARG A 117 -8.64 6.82 -12.05
N ALA A 118 -9.61 7.32 -11.31
CA ALA A 118 -11.02 7.08 -11.56
C ALA A 118 -11.66 8.35 -12.12
N GLU A 119 -12.39 8.20 -13.22
CA GLU A 119 -13.11 9.28 -13.90
C GLU A 119 -14.61 8.93 -13.95
N GLY A 120 -15.44 9.87 -13.54
CA GLY A 120 -16.90 9.78 -13.53
C GLY A 120 -17.49 11.18 -13.65
N GLN A 121 -18.43 11.50 -12.78
CA GLN A 121 -18.83 12.91 -12.59
C GLN A 121 -17.66 13.75 -12.07
N CYS A 122 -16.81 13.17 -11.23
CA CYS A 122 -15.55 13.77 -10.79
C CYS A 122 -14.36 12.86 -11.08
N LYS A 123 -13.15 13.43 -10.98
CA LYS A 123 -11.89 12.69 -11.10
C LYS A 123 -11.26 12.51 -9.73
N THR A 124 -10.81 11.30 -9.44
CA THR A 124 -10.04 11.00 -8.24
C THR A 124 -8.75 10.27 -8.59
N GLU A 125 -7.73 10.46 -7.76
CA GLU A 125 -6.44 9.82 -7.91
C GLU A 125 -5.99 9.24 -6.56
N ASN A 126 -5.54 7.99 -6.55
CA ASN A 126 -4.96 7.34 -5.38
C ASN A 126 -3.68 6.63 -5.76
N ILE A 127 -2.74 6.54 -4.83
CA ILE A 127 -1.43 5.94 -5.06
C ILE A 127 -1.17 4.87 -4.02
N VAL A 128 -0.65 3.73 -4.48
CA VAL A 128 -0.08 2.69 -3.64
C VAL A 128 1.33 2.35 -4.08
N THR A 129 2.13 1.80 -3.19
CA THR A 129 3.53 1.46 -3.43
C THR A 129 3.73 -0.04 -3.28
N VAL A 130 4.37 -0.66 -4.26
CA VAL A 130 4.96 -1.99 -4.11
C VAL A 130 6.45 -1.78 -3.88
N HIS A 131 6.90 -1.94 -2.64
CA HIS A 131 8.29 -1.85 -2.25
C HIS A 131 8.97 -3.19 -2.55
N VAL A 132 9.97 -3.18 -3.42
CA VAL A 132 10.79 -4.36 -3.73
C VAL A 132 12.08 -4.30 -2.92
N VAL A 133 12.27 -5.29 -2.04
CA VAL A 133 13.43 -5.38 -1.15
C VAL A 133 14.67 -5.78 -1.96
N ALA A 134 15.63 -4.87 -2.09
CA ALA A 134 16.90 -5.08 -2.80
C ALA A 134 17.93 -5.90 -2.00
N GLY A 135 17.68 -6.11 -0.70
CA GLY A 135 18.54 -6.85 0.22
C GLY A 135 19.57 -5.98 0.94
N GLY A 136 19.84 -6.30 2.21
CA GLY A 136 20.68 -5.47 3.07
C GLY A 136 19.99 -4.19 3.57
N GLU A 137 18.72 -4.02 3.22
CA GLU A 137 17.89 -2.92 3.71
C GLU A 137 17.63 -3.07 5.21
N THR A 138 17.43 -1.94 5.88
CA THR A 138 17.11 -1.94 7.31
C THR A 138 15.68 -1.52 7.56
N GLN A 139 14.98 -2.22 8.43
CA GLN A 139 13.63 -1.88 8.87
C GLN A 139 13.60 -1.75 10.39
N THR A 140 12.83 -0.79 10.89
CA THR A 140 12.60 -0.64 12.33
C THR A 140 11.37 -1.44 12.75
N LEU A 141 11.56 -2.35 13.70
CA LEU A 141 10.47 -3.00 14.41
C LEU A 141 10.17 -2.21 15.68
N LEU A 142 8.96 -1.65 15.74
CA LEU A 142 8.44 -0.96 16.92
C LEU A 142 7.56 -1.94 17.72
N ALA A 143 8.12 -2.50 18.78
CA ALA A 143 7.39 -3.38 19.69
C ALA A 143 6.69 -2.55 20.75
N LYS A 144 5.41 -2.87 21.00
CA LYS A 144 4.60 -2.25 22.05
C LYS A 144 4.36 -3.27 23.16
N GLY A 145 4.50 -2.83 24.41
CA GLY A 145 4.39 -3.68 25.58
C GLY A 145 4.10 -2.90 26.84
N SER A 146 4.08 -3.60 27.96
CA SER A 146 3.92 -3.00 29.28
C SER A 146 4.99 -3.53 30.23
N PRO A 147 5.58 -2.69 31.10
CA PRO A 147 6.43 -3.15 32.19
C PRO A 147 5.73 -4.15 33.12
N GLU A 148 4.39 -4.09 33.23
CA GLU A 148 3.62 -5.02 34.06
C GLU A 148 3.59 -6.43 33.49
N THR A 149 3.50 -6.55 32.15
CA THR A 149 3.51 -7.86 31.47
C THR A 149 4.93 -8.36 31.24
N GLY A 150 5.91 -7.45 31.16
CA GLY A 150 7.30 -7.78 30.84
C GLY A 150 7.51 -8.26 29.41
N VAL A 151 6.54 -8.03 28.50
CA VAL A 151 6.58 -8.50 27.11
C VAL A 151 6.21 -7.37 26.16
N TRP A 152 7.06 -7.18 25.15
CA TRP A 152 6.86 -6.23 24.05
C TRP A 152 6.64 -7.00 22.77
N VAL A 153 5.56 -6.69 22.05
CA VAL A 153 5.14 -7.46 20.89
C VAL A 153 5.06 -6.56 19.66
N VAL A 154 5.51 -7.08 18.53
CA VAL A 154 5.21 -6.55 17.20
C VAL A 154 4.76 -7.70 16.30
N LYS A 155 3.68 -7.47 15.57
CA LYS A 155 3.14 -8.41 14.58
C LYS A 155 3.40 -7.83 13.19
N VAL A 156 4.15 -8.57 12.38
CA VAL A 156 4.35 -8.24 10.97
C VAL A 156 3.33 -9.03 10.17
N SER A 157 2.48 -8.33 9.42
CA SER A 157 1.35 -8.93 8.69
C SER A 157 1.81 -9.57 7.37
N PRO A 158 1.33 -10.78 7.01
CA PRO A 158 1.52 -11.33 5.67
C PRO A 158 0.83 -10.50 4.59
N ILE A 159 -0.14 -9.66 4.95
CA ILE A 159 -0.89 -8.82 4.01
C ILE A 159 0.02 -7.73 3.43
N THR A 160 0.92 -7.18 4.24
CA THR A 160 1.81 -6.07 3.84
C THR A 160 3.25 -6.50 3.61
N THR A 161 3.62 -7.72 3.96
CA THR A 161 5.02 -8.17 3.91
C THR A 161 5.07 -9.60 3.39
N SER A 162 5.90 -9.84 2.37
CA SER A 162 6.10 -11.16 1.80
C SER A 162 6.74 -12.12 2.82
N THR A 163 6.30 -13.38 2.80
CA THR A 163 6.89 -14.46 3.58
C THR A 163 8.29 -14.85 3.13
N SER A 164 8.70 -14.42 1.93
CA SER A 164 10.05 -14.63 1.40
C SER A 164 11.06 -13.60 1.91
N ILE A 165 10.60 -12.57 2.63
CA ILE A 165 11.49 -11.60 3.29
C ILE A 165 11.93 -12.21 4.62
N ILE A 166 13.24 -12.30 4.79
CA ILE A 166 13.90 -12.87 5.97
C ILE A 166 14.78 -11.82 6.65
N VAL A 167 15.00 -12.03 7.94
CA VAL A 167 15.86 -11.17 8.76
C VAL A 167 17.24 -11.80 8.87
N ASN A 168 18.25 -11.11 8.35
CA ASN A 168 19.65 -11.53 8.43
C ASN A 168 20.27 -11.09 9.76
N LEU A 169 20.13 -9.81 10.10
CA LEU A 169 20.69 -9.22 11.32
C LEU A 169 19.61 -8.55 12.14
N ILE A 170 19.79 -8.53 13.45
CA ILE A 170 18.96 -7.77 14.37
C ILE A 170 19.81 -7.09 15.45
N LYS A 171 19.39 -5.91 15.88
CA LYS A 171 19.90 -5.25 17.08
C LYS A 171 18.83 -4.36 17.71
N THR A 172 19.04 -3.97 18.95
CA THR A 172 18.31 -2.87 19.57
C THR A 172 18.73 -1.54 18.96
N LEU A 173 17.78 -0.62 18.86
CA LEU A 173 17.98 0.79 18.56
C LEU A 173 17.30 1.65 19.64
N PRO A 174 17.83 2.83 20.01
CA PRO A 174 17.07 3.80 20.79
C PRO A 174 15.80 4.20 20.05
N CYS A 175 14.65 4.16 20.73
CA CYS A 175 13.40 4.70 20.19
C CYS A 175 13.40 6.23 20.18
N ALA A 176 12.46 6.81 19.44
CA ALA A 176 12.26 8.26 19.38
C ALA A 176 11.89 8.89 20.73
N ASP A 177 11.29 8.11 21.64
CA ASP A 177 10.98 8.51 23.02
C ASP A 177 12.20 8.39 23.97
N GLY A 178 13.38 8.08 23.44
CA GLY A 178 14.61 7.87 24.18
C GLY A 178 14.68 6.52 24.91
N SER A 179 13.69 5.65 24.74
CA SER A 179 13.71 4.32 25.35
C SER A 179 14.77 3.44 24.70
N PHE A 180 15.54 2.75 25.53
CA PHE A 180 16.64 1.89 25.09
C PHE A 180 16.94 0.83 26.14
N TRP A 181 17.24 -0.37 25.66
CA TRP A 181 17.69 -1.48 26.50
C TRP A 181 18.51 -2.46 25.68
N ASN A 182 19.66 -2.88 26.16
CA ASN A 182 20.63 -3.63 25.33
C ASN A 182 20.63 -5.14 25.59
N LYS A 183 19.68 -5.69 26.35
CA LYS A 183 19.61 -7.13 26.66
C LYS A 183 18.18 -7.65 26.60
N TRP A 184 17.83 -8.25 25.48
CA TRP A 184 16.52 -8.84 25.24
C TRP A 184 16.63 -10.33 24.94
N SER A 185 15.69 -11.10 25.48
CA SER A 185 15.33 -12.40 24.95
C SER A 185 14.23 -12.20 23.92
N LEU A 186 14.42 -12.65 22.69
CA LEU A 186 13.41 -12.67 21.65
C LEU A 186 12.85 -14.09 21.48
N LYS A 187 11.52 -14.17 21.40
CA LYS A 187 10.77 -15.30 20.89
C LYS A 187 10.05 -14.89 19.61
N LYS A 188 10.44 -15.47 18.49
CA LYS A 188 9.80 -15.29 17.19
C LYS A 188 8.85 -16.45 16.92
N THR A 189 7.59 -16.16 16.61
CA THR A 189 6.61 -17.14 16.16
C THR A 189 6.27 -16.88 14.69
N ASP A 190 6.42 -17.89 13.85
CA ASP A 190 6.11 -17.86 12.42
C ASP A 190 4.62 -18.14 12.16
N LEU A 191 4.18 -17.98 10.91
CA LEU A 191 2.78 -18.21 10.53
C LEU A 191 2.33 -19.67 10.70
N ASP A 192 3.25 -20.60 10.56
CA ASP A 192 3.06 -22.04 10.78
C ASP A 192 3.23 -22.45 12.26
N SER A 193 3.34 -21.46 13.16
CA SER A 193 3.59 -21.64 14.59
C SER A 193 4.97 -22.22 14.94
N HIS A 194 5.92 -22.24 13.99
CA HIS A 194 7.31 -22.50 14.33
C HIS A 194 7.86 -21.39 15.24
N VAL A 195 8.63 -21.76 16.26
CA VAL A 195 9.14 -20.82 17.26
C VAL A 195 10.66 -20.84 17.28
N THR A 196 11.26 -19.66 17.11
CA THR A 196 12.71 -19.44 17.25
C THR A 196 13.00 -18.54 18.45
N PHE A 197 14.05 -18.86 19.20
CA PHE A 197 14.55 -18.04 20.30
C PHE A 197 15.93 -17.49 19.97
N LEU A 198 16.15 -16.23 20.31
CA LEU A 198 17.45 -15.60 20.14
C LEU A 198 17.65 -14.43 21.11
N ASP A 199 18.91 -14.07 21.32
CA ASP A 199 19.27 -12.93 22.16
C ASP A 199 19.53 -11.70 21.28
N VAL A 200 18.97 -10.56 21.69
CA VAL A 200 19.15 -9.29 20.99
C VAL A 200 19.88 -8.31 21.90
N THR A 201 20.91 -7.71 21.34
CA THR A 201 21.75 -6.70 22.01
C THR A 201 21.85 -5.43 21.16
N ASP A 202 22.63 -4.46 21.59
CA ASP A 202 22.92 -3.22 20.86
C ASP A 202 23.90 -3.40 19.70
N VAL A 203 24.53 -4.58 19.58
CA VAL A 203 25.34 -4.97 18.43
C VAL A 203 24.56 -5.87 17.48
N ASN A 204 24.89 -5.80 16.19
CA ASN A 204 24.27 -6.67 15.18
C ASN A 204 24.55 -8.14 15.54
N SER A 205 23.49 -8.90 15.80
CA SER A 205 23.53 -10.35 15.91
C SER A 205 22.85 -11.00 14.71
N SER A 206 23.29 -12.21 14.35
CA SER A 206 22.58 -13.03 13.36
C SER A 206 21.17 -13.34 13.86
N ALA A 207 20.19 -13.12 13.00
CA ALA A 207 18.81 -13.55 13.22
C ALA A 207 18.52 -14.90 12.55
N ASN A 208 19.54 -15.59 12.04
CA ASN A 208 19.45 -16.93 11.42
C ASN A 208 18.49 -17.02 10.24
N ASP A 209 18.37 -15.93 9.46
CA ASP A 209 17.55 -15.90 8.24
C ASP A 209 16.08 -16.30 8.49
N ILE A 210 15.54 -15.99 9.67
CA ILE A 210 14.15 -16.27 10.03
C ILE A 210 13.17 -15.37 9.25
N PRO A 211 11.97 -15.85 8.91
CA PRO A 211 10.95 -15.04 8.24
C PRO A 211 10.61 -13.75 9.01
N LEU A 212 10.50 -12.63 8.29
CA LEU A 212 10.11 -11.36 8.89
C LEU A 212 8.66 -11.38 9.39
N VAL A 213 7.77 -12.01 8.63
CA VAL A 213 6.33 -12.12 8.93
C VAL A 213 6.09 -12.96 10.19
N GLY A 214 5.14 -12.55 11.03
CA GLY A 214 4.75 -13.28 12.24
C GLY A 214 4.79 -12.42 13.52
N SER A 215 4.84 -13.07 14.67
CA SER A 215 4.83 -12.42 15.99
C SER A 215 6.23 -12.40 16.60
N TRP A 216 6.74 -11.21 16.90
CA TRP A 216 8.02 -10.99 17.57
C TRP A 216 7.75 -10.55 19.01
N GLU A 217 8.16 -11.36 19.98
CA GLU A 217 7.97 -11.12 21.41
C GLU A 217 9.32 -10.90 22.10
N PHE A 218 9.51 -9.72 22.69
CA PHE A 218 10.75 -9.32 23.34
C PHE A 218 10.54 -9.21 24.86
N THR A 219 11.43 -9.84 25.62
CA THR A 219 11.44 -9.82 27.09
C THR A 219 12.79 -9.32 27.60
N PRO A 220 12.85 -8.30 28.47
CA PRO A 220 14.09 -7.81 29.03
C PRO A 220 14.67 -8.84 30.02
N LYS A 221 15.96 -9.18 29.90
CA LYS A 221 16.56 -10.24 30.73
C LYS A 221 16.67 -9.89 32.21
N ASP A 222 16.81 -8.61 32.53
CA ASP A 222 17.11 -8.13 33.89
C ASP A 222 15.97 -7.24 34.47
N ALA A 223 14.75 -7.33 33.90
CA ALA A 223 13.47 -6.74 34.35
C ALA A 223 13.38 -5.21 34.57
N SER A 224 14.44 -4.44 34.36
CA SER A 224 14.46 -3.00 34.64
C SER A 224 13.94 -2.09 33.52
N TYR A 225 13.31 -2.66 32.47
CA TYR A 225 12.78 -1.86 31.38
C TYR A 225 11.37 -1.34 31.69
N GLN A 226 11.22 -0.01 31.72
CA GLN A 226 10.02 0.68 32.24
C GLN A 226 9.26 1.48 31.17
N LYS A 227 9.50 1.22 29.88
CA LYS A 227 8.93 1.98 28.76
C LYS A 227 7.93 1.13 27.98
N GLU A 228 6.88 1.74 27.45
CA GLU A 228 5.83 1.02 26.71
C GLU A 228 6.24 0.66 25.28
N THR A 229 7.32 1.24 24.78
CA THR A 229 7.85 0.96 23.44
C THR A 229 9.24 0.37 23.54
N ALA A 230 9.63 -0.46 22.58
CA ALA A 230 10.99 -0.94 22.38
C ALA A 230 11.27 -1.02 20.88
N CYS A 231 12.46 -0.58 20.46
CA CYS A 231 12.80 -0.44 19.05
C CYS A 231 13.95 -1.37 18.69
N PHE A 232 13.79 -2.05 17.56
CA PHE A 232 14.78 -2.96 17.02
C PHE A 232 15.03 -2.58 15.57
N LEU A 233 16.28 -2.66 15.15
CA LEU A 233 16.66 -2.53 13.75
C LEU A 233 16.95 -3.91 13.22
N VAL A 234 16.20 -4.31 12.20
CA VAL A 234 16.42 -5.55 11.46
C VAL A 234 17.05 -5.23 10.11
N THR A 235 18.00 -6.05 9.68
CA THR A 235 18.51 -6.03 8.30
C THR A 235 17.84 -7.16 7.54
N ILE A 236 17.10 -6.81 6.49
CA ILE A 236 16.25 -7.73 5.74
C ILE A 236 16.88 -8.06 4.39
N LYS A 237 16.56 -9.25 3.89
CA LYS A 237 16.87 -9.69 2.54
C LYS A 237 15.78 -10.63 2.04
N CYS A 238 15.81 -10.91 0.76
CA CYS A 238 14.98 -11.96 0.18
C CYS A 238 15.65 -13.32 0.36
N THR A 239 14.83 -14.36 0.56
CA THR A 239 15.29 -15.72 0.34
C THR A 239 15.77 -15.83 -1.09
N GLU A 240 16.93 -16.45 -1.30
CA GLU A 240 17.37 -16.74 -2.66
C GLU A 240 16.37 -17.71 -3.28
N VAL A 241 15.62 -17.24 -4.27
CA VAL A 241 14.93 -18.14 -5.18
C VAL A 241 16.05 -18.86 -5.92
N GLN A 242 16.32 -20.10 -5.53
CA GLN A 242 17.22 -20.95 -6.29
C GLN A 242 16.72 -20.89 -7.74
N PRO A 243 17.50 -20.41 -8.73
CA PRO A 243 17.01 -20.35 -10.09
C PRO A 243 16.66 -21.77 -10.49
N THR A 244 15.38 -22.04 -10.75
CA THR A 244 14.94 -23.29 -11.35
C THR A 244 15.83 -23.50 -12.56
N SER A 245 16.68 -24.53 -12.50
CA SER A 245 17.64 -24.86 -13.55
C SER A 245 16.95 -24.73 -14.89
N THR A 246 17.39 -23.78 -15.72
CA THR A 246 16.93 -23.65 -17.10
C THR A 246 16.94 -25.04 -17.71
N PRO A 247 15.81 -25.59 -18.20
CA PRO A 247 15.83 -26.88 -18.86
C PRO A 247 16.84 -26.76 -20.00
N SER A 248 17.88 -27.59 -19.94
CA SER A 248 18.93 -27.66 -20.95
C SER A 248 18.27 -27.66 -22.33
N PRO A 249 18.75 -26.86 -23.29
CA PRO A 249 18.24 -26.92 -24.65
C PRO A 249 18.38 -28.37 -25.13
N PHE A 250 17.25 -28.95 -25.56
CA PHE A 250 17.23 -30.27 -26.17
C PHE A 250 18.28 -30.32 -27.29
N PRO A 251 19.05 -31.41 -27.42
CA PRO A 251 19.99 -31.56 -28.53
C PRO A 251 19.22 -31.42 -29.83
N THR A 252 19.68 -30.51 -30.69
CA THR A 252 19.12 -30.29 -32.03
C THR A 252 19.30 -31.57 -32.83
N TYR A 253 18.21 -32.30 -33.05
CA TYR A 253 18.20 -33.47 -33.90
C TYR A 253 18.46 -32.99 -35.34
N SER A 254 19.66 -33.27 -35.85
CA SER A 254 19.97 -33.05 -37.27
C SER A 254 19.24 -34.11 -38.08
N PRO A 255 18.43 -33.74 -39.10
CA PRO A 255 17.82 -34.73 -39.97
C PRO A 255 18.90 -35.49 -40.76
N PRO A 256 18.74 -36.81 -40.98
CA PRO A 256 19.67 -37.57 -41.81
C PRO A 256 19.66 -37.05 -43.25
N PRO A 257 20.81 -37.10 -43.95
CA PRO A 257 20.92 -36.61 -45.32
C PRO A 257 20.05 -37.45 -46.27
N PRO A 258 19.50 -36.84 -47.33
CA PRO A 258 18.64 -37.54 -48.27
C PRO A 258 19.41 -38.65 -48.99
N THR A 259 18.88 -39.86 -48.90
CA THR A 259 19.33 -41.00 -49.71
C THR A 259 18.90 -40.77 -51.15
N HIS A 260 19.87 -40.58 -52.05
CA HIS A 260 19.64 -40.66 -53.49
C HIS A 260 19.51 -42.14 -53.90
N GLN A 261 18.30 -42.59 -54.20
CA GLN A 261 18.00 -43.65 -55.20
C GLN A 261 16.65 -43.38 -55.85
#